data_AF-A0A1K0IFT1-F1
#
_entry.id   AF-A0A1K0IFT1-F1
#
_cell.length_a   1.000
_cell.length_b   1.000
_cell.length_c   1.000
_cell.angle_alpha   90.00
_cell.angle_beta   90.00
_cell.angle_gamma   90.00
#
_symmetry.space_group_name_H-M   'P 1'
#
loop_
_entity.id
_entity.type
_entity.pdbx_description
1 polymer ?
#
loop_
_entity_poly.entity_id
_entity_poly.type
_entity_poly.pdbx_seq_one_letter_code
_entity_poly.pdbx_strand_id
1 'polypeptide(L)'
;MSVSRTAPPALRQARTCYDHLAGELAVGLFERMTQSGWLMLDGQRVDLSGDGAQALAGLGVDVEAARRKRRQFACTCPDWSERKPHLGGALGAALLGSLLERGWVEPTRTSRALRVTPAGQREIMRIAA
;
A
#
# COMPACT_ATOMS: atom_id res chain seq x y z
N MET A 1 -27.07 7.46 -18.44
CA MET A 1 -25.65 7.07 -18.34
C MET A 1 -25.32 6.82 -16.89
N SER A 2 -25.49 5.59 -16.40
CA SER A 2 -25.16 5.23 -15.02
C SER A 2 -24.59 3.83 -15.04
N VAL A 3 -23.28 3.75 -15.16
CA VAL A 3 -22.58 2.48 -15.05
C VAL A 3 -22.15 2.34 -13.59
N SER A 4 -23.06 1.81 -12.77
CA SER A 4 -22.64 1.20 -11.51
C SER A 4 -21.91 -0.10 -11.87
N ARG A 5 -20.57 -0.05 -11.93
CA ARG A 5 -19.70 -1.21 -12.20
C ARG A 5 -18.86 -1.46 -10.96
N THR A 6 -19.29 -2.39 -10.12
CA THR A 6 -18.47 -2.94 -9.05
C THR A 6 -17.16 -3.43 -9.67
N ALA A 7 -16.02 -3.02 -9.11
CA ALA A 7 -14.70 -3.46 -9.57
C ALA A 7 -14.68 -5.00 -9.71
N PRO A 8 -14.10 -5.56 -10.79
CA PRO A 8 -13.83 -6.99 -10.86
C PRO A 8 -13.12 -7.47 -9.59
N PRO A 9 -13.44 -8.65 -9.04
CA PRO A 9 -12.92 -9.09 -7.74
C PRO A 9 -11.40 -8.97 -7.61
N ALA A 10 -10.64 -9.34 -8.65
CA ALA A 10 -9.19 -9.22 -8.65
C ALA A 10 -8.69 -7.77 -8.50
N LEU A 11 -9.36 -6.80 -9.13
CA LEU A 11 -9.02 -5.37 -9.00
C LEU A 11 -9.46 -4.78 -7.66
N ARG A 12 -10.46 -5.39 -7.02
CA ARG A 12 -10.89 -4.99 -5.67
C ARG A 12 -9.90 -5.47 -4.61
N GLN A 13 -9.47 -6.73 -4.72
CA GLN A 13 -8.55 -7.35 -3.77
C GLN A 13 -7.20 -6.62 -3.68
N ALA A 14 -6.47 -6.53 -4.80
CA ALA A 14 -5.17 -5.87 -4.86
C ALA A 14 -4.86 -5.39 -6.27
N ARG A 15 -4.37 -4.16 -6.39
CA ARG A 15 -3.99 -3.55 -7.68
C ARG A 15 -2.94 -2.47 -7.49
N THR A 16 -2.42 -1.95 -8.59
CA THR A 16 -1.67 -0.69 -8.58
C THR A 16 -2.59 0.52 -8.76
N CYS A 17 -2.45 1.52 -7.89
CA CYS A 17 -2.90 2.88 -8.13
C CYS A 17 -1.66 3.68 -8.55
N TYR A 18 -1.50 3.90 -9.85
CA TYR A 18 -0.25 4.36 -10.45
C TYR A 18 0.91 3.41 -10.12
N ASP A 19 1.71 3.76 -9.10
CA ASP A 19 2.94 3.07 -8.71
C ASP A 19 2.92 2.54 -7.27
N HIS A 20 1.77 2.58 -6.59
CA HIS A 20 1.61 2.08 -5.22
C HIS A 20 0.42 1.13 -5.09
N LEU A 21 0.37 0.38 -3.98
CA LEU A 21 -0.65 -0.63 -3.73
C LEU A 21 -2.02 0.02 -3.44
N ALA A 22 -3.08 -0.57 -4.01
CA ALA A 22 -4.48 -0.18 -3.80
C ALA A 22 -5.40 -1.42 -3.75
N GLY A 23 -6.67 -1.20 -3.43
CA GLY A 23 -7.66 -2.25 -3.14
C GLY A 23 -7.79 -2.57 -1.65
N GLU A 24 -8.64 -3.55 -1.34
CA GLU A 24 -8.94 -4.02 0.02
C GLU A 24 -7.68 -4.31 0.83
N LEU A 25 -6.69 -4.96 0.21
CA LEU A 25 -5.42 -5.27 0.85
C LEU A 25 -4.66 -4.01 1.29
N ALA A 26 -4.65 -2.98 0.43
CA ALA A 26 -3.94 -1.73 0.68
C ALA A 26 -4.61 -0.90 1.78
N VAL A 27 -5.94 -0.83 1.72
CA VAL A 27 -6.76 -0.12 2.71
C VAL A 27 -6.62 -0.77 4.08
N GLY A 28 -6.79 -2.09 4.16
CA GLY A 28 -6.67 -2.81 5.44
C GLY A 28 -5.26 -2.72 6.02
N LEU A 29 -4.22 -2.76 5.18
CA LEU A 29 -2.85 -2.57 5.61
C LEU A 29 -2.58 -1.14 6.11
N PHE A 30 -3.12 -0.13 5.42
CA PHE A 30 -3.01 1.27 5.83
C PHE A 30 -3.72 1.53 7.17
N GLU A 31 -4.94 0.98 7.36
CA GLU A 31 -5.69 1.05 8.61
C GLU A 31 -4.89 0.43 9.77
N ARG A 32 -4.33 -0.77 9.59
CA ARG A 32 -3.51 -1.43 10.62
C ARG A 32 -2.27 -0.62 10.99
N MET A 33 -1.48 -0.19 10.00
CA MET A 33 -0.30 0.62 10.27
C MET A 33 -0.63 1.95 10.99
N THR A 34 -1.80 2.53 10.71
CA THR A 34 -2.27 3.71 11.44
C THR A 34 -2.66 3.37 12.88
N GLN A 35 -3.42 2.28 13.10
CA GLN A 35 -3.87 1.83 14.42
C GLN A 35 -2.71 1.40 15.33
N SER A 36 -1.65 0.81 14.76
CA SER A 36 -0.43 0.46 15.49
C SER A 36 0.52 1.64 15.73
N GLY A 37 0.15 2.86 15.32
CA GLY A 37 0.96 4.06 15.49
C GLY A 37 2.21 4.13 14.60
N TRP A 38 2.29 3.30 13.56
CA TRP A 38 3.40 3.36 12.59
C TRP A 38 3.26 4.56 11.66
N LEU A 39 2.03 4.89 11.27
CA LEU A 39 1.70 6.04 10.43
C LEU A 39 1.12 7.17 11.27
N MET A 40 1.66 8.37 11.09
CA MET A 40 1.16 9.61 11.67
C MET A 40 0.45 10.40 10.58
N LEU A 41 -0.81 10.77 10.83
CA LEU A 41 -1.68 11.47 9.87
C LEU A 41 -1.81 12.94 10.22
N ASP A 42 -1.59 13.81 9.23
CA ASP A 42 -1.88 15.24 9.29
C ASP A 42 -2.64 15.66 8.02
N GLY A 43 -3.98 15.60 8.10
CA GLY A 43 -4.85 15.76 6.94
C GLY A 43 -4.56 14.70 5.87
N GLN A 44 -4.12 15.13 4.69
CA GLN A 44 -3.73 14.23 3.59
C GLN A 44 -2.27 13.79 3.64
N ARG A 45 -1.46 14.37 4.54
CA ARG A 45 -0.06 14.02 4.70
C ARG A 45 0.07 12.84 5.64
N VAL A 46 1.00 11.95 5.30
CA VAL A 46 1.36 10.79 6.10
C VAL A 46 2.85 10.89 6.40
N ASP A 47 3.24 10.61 7.63
CA ASP A 47 4.63 10.39 8.01
C ASP A 47 4.75 9.10 8.84
N LEU A 48 5.99 8.68 9.13
CA LEU A 48 6.29 7.51 9.95
C LEU A 48 6.72 7.92 11.34
N SER A 49 6.24 7.20 12.35
CA SER A 49 6.88 7.19 13.66
C SER A 49 8.25 6.49 13.59
N GLY A 50 9.05 6.59 14.66
CA GLY A 50 10.32 5.86 14.76
C GLY A 50 10.14 4.36 14.58
N ASP A 51 9.15 3.78 15.28
CA ASP A 51 8.81 2.36 15.19
C ASP A 51 8.33 1.97 13.78
N GLY A 52 7.50 2.82 13.16
CA GLY A 52 7.03 2.61 11.80
C GLY A 52 8.16 2.61 10.77
N ALA A 53 9.13 3.52 10.92
CA ALA A 53 10.31 3.57 10.07
C ALA A 53 11.18 2.31 10.22
N GLN A 54 11.43 1.87 11.46
CA GLN A 54 12.20 0.65 11.73
C GLN A 54 11.49 -0.59 11.18
N ALA A 55 10.18 -0.70 11.38
CA ALA A 55 9.41 -1.84 10.92
C ALA A 55 9.34 -1.93 9.38
N LEU A 56 9.12 -0.81 8.69
CA LEU A 56 9.15 -0.77 7.23
C LEU A 56 10.56 -1.08 6.67
N ALA A 57 11.61 -0.61 7.34
CA ALA A 57 12.98 -0.99 6.98
C ALA A 57 13.22 -2.51 7.13
N GLY A 58 12.67 -3.14 8.18
CA GLY A 58 12.68 -4.60 8.34
C GLY A 58 11.92 -5.34 7.24
N LEU A 59 10.92 -4.69 6.64
CA LEU A 59 10.25 -5.16 5.42
C LEU A 59 11.07 -4.88 4.16
N GLY A 60 12.26 -4.29 4.24
CA GLY A 60 13.11 -3.99 3.09
C GLY A 60 12.70 -2.71 2.34
N VAL A 61 11.91 -1.84 2.97
CA VAL A 61 11.58 -0.53 2.42
C VAL A 61 12.72 0.44 2.71
N ASP A 62 13.34 1.01 1.67
CA ASP A 62 14.32 2.10 1.82
C ASP A 62 13.60 3.44 2.07
N VAL A 63 13.28 3.68 3.34
CA VAL A 63 12.57 4.88 3.81
C VAL A 63 13.37 6.15 3.48
N GLU A 64 14.68 6.11 3.64
CA GLU A 64 15.54 7.26 3.40
C GLU A 64 15.62 7.63 1.92
N ALA A 65 15.72 6.64 1.03
CA ALA A 65 15.61 6.89 -0.41
C ALA A 65 14.23 7.42 -0.79
N ALA A 66 13.16 6.95 -0.15
CA ALA A 66 11.81 7.48 -0.38
C ALA A 66 11.70 8.95 0.03
N ARG A 67 12.29 9.36 1.17
CA ARG A 67 12.32 10.77 1.64
C ARG A 67 13.09 11.69 0.70
N ARG A 68 14.17 11.19 0.08
CA ARG A 68 15.00 11.98 -0.86
C ARG A 68 14.37 12.20 -2.24
N LYS A 69 13.27 11.51 -2.59
CA LYS A 69 12.65 11.70 -3.92
C LYS A 69 12.05 13.10 -4.06
N ARG A 70 12.13 13.68 -5.27
CA ARG A 70 11.50 14.97 -5.62
C ARG A 70 9.98 14.87 -5.81
N ARG A 71 9.28 14.28 -4.84
CA ARG A 71 7.82 14.14 -4.79
C ARG A 71 7.38 14.00 -3.33
N GLN A 72 6.07 14.02 -3.08
CA GLN A 72 5.54 13.83 -1.73
C GLN A 72 6.00 12.48 -1.15
N PHE A 73 6.51 12.51 0.09
CA PHE A 73 6.99 11.34 0.80
C PHE A 73 5.89 10.29 0.97
N ALA A 74 4.79 10.64 1.63
CA ALA A 74 3.62 9.78 1.75
C ALA A 74 2.34 10.62 1.85
N CYS A 75 1.21 10.03 1.43
CA CYS A 75 -0.09 10.68 1.49
C CYS A 75 -1.24 9.68 1.57
N THR A 76 -2.42 10.17 1.98
CA THR A 76 -3.67 9.43 1.89
C THR A 76 -4.17 9.45 0.43
N CYS A 77 -4.01 8.35 -0.30
CA CYS A 77 -4.56 8.24 -1.65
C CYS A 77 -5.95 7.58 -1.59
N PRO A 78 -7.00 8.17 -2.19
CA PRO A 78 -8.35 7.63 -2.09
C PRO A 78 -8.52 6.37 -2.96
N ASP A 79 -9.02 5.30 -2.35
CA ASP A 79 -9.43 4.10 -3.08
C ASP A 79 -10.84 4.29 -3.66
N TRP A 80 -11.00 4.14 -4.97
CA TRP A 80 -12.31 4.27 -5.61
C TRP A 80 -13.24 3.07 -5.37
N SER A 81 -12.69 1.87 -5.13
CA SER A 81 -13.50 0.67 -4.87
C SER A 81 -13.94 0.61 -3.42
N GLU A 82 -13.06 0.96 -2.48
CA GLU A 82 -13.33 0.88 -1.04
C GLU A 82 -13.87 2.20 -0.45
N ARG A 83 -13.73 3.32 -1.17
CA ARG A 83 -14.03 4.68 -0.68
C ARG A 83 -13.30 5.02 0.63
N LYS A 84 -12.10 4.48 0.80
CA LYS A 84 -11.22 4.64 1.96
C LYS A 84 -9.79 4.96 1.51
N PRO A 85 -8.96 5.62 2.34
CA PRO A 85 -7.59 5.92 1.97
C PRO A 85 -6.69 4.68 2.01
N HIS A 86 -5.67 4.67 1.15
CA HIS A 86 -4.51 3.79 1.21
C HIS A 86 -3.21 4.61 1.12
N LEU A 87 -2.07 3.96 1.36
CA LEU A 87 -0.77 4.62 1.35
C LEU A 87 -0.34 5.01 -0.07
N GLY A 88 -0.23 6.31 -0.34
CA GLY A 88 0.33 6.87 -1.56
C GLY A 88 1.72 7.49 -1.36
N GLY A 89 2.21 8.20 -2.38
CA GLY A 89 3.49 8.90 -2.32
C GLY A 89 4.72 7.99 -2.53
N ALA A 90 5.92 8.53 -2.33
CA ALA A 90 7.18 7.79 -2.48
C ALA A 90 7.25 6.54 -1.58
N LEU A 91 6.73 6.62 -0.36
CA LEU A 91 6.67 5.52 0.59
C LEU A 91 5.74 4.40 0.11
N GLY A 92 4.54 4.74 -0.39
CA GLY A 92 3.62 3.74 -0.95
C GLY A 92 4.21 2.97 -2.13
N ALA A 93 4.99 3.65 -2.97
CA ALA A 93 5.70 3.01 -4.07
C ALA A 93 6.87 2.13 -3.60
N ALA A 94 7.63 2.58 -2.60
CA ALA A 94 8.71 1.80 -2.02
C ALA A 94 8.18 0.53 -1.31
N LEU A 95 7.04 0.64 -0.62
CA LEU A 95 6.36 -0.50 -0.02
C LEU A 95 5.91 -1.50 -1.08
N LEU A 96 5.25 -1.05 -2.15
CA LEU A 96 4.86 -1.95 -3.25
C LEU A 96 6.08 -2.64 -3.86
N GLY A 97 7.18 -1.91 -4.09
CA GLY A 97 8.44 -2.46 -4.60
C GLY A 97 8.96 -3.60 -3.73
N SER A 98 9.03 -3.39 -2.41
CA SER A 98 9.44 -4.44 -1.47
C SER A 98 8.52 -5.68 -1.52
N LEU A 99 7.19 -5.49 -1.59
CA LEU A 99 6.24 -6.61 -1.66
C LEU A 99 6.39 -7.41 -2.97
N LEU A 100 6.73 -6.75 -4.07
CA LEU A 100 7.01 -7.38 -5.36
C LEU A 100 8.34 -8.17 -5.32
N GLU A 101 9.41 -7.56 -4.79
CA GLU A 101 10.73 -8.20 -4.66
C GLU A 101 10.68 -9.46 -3.78
N ARG A 102 9.83 -9.45 -2.75
CA ARG A 102 9.58 -10.61 -1.89
C ARG A 102 8.67 -11.67 -2.52
N GLY A 103 8.07 -11.41 -3.68
CA GLY A 103 7.09 -12.29 -4.30
C GLY A 103 5.80 -12.44 -3.49
N TRP A 104 5.45 -11.44 -2.66
CA TRP A 104 4.22 -11.46 -1.87
C TRP A 104 3.02 -11.01 -2.69
N VAL A 105 3.28 -10.11 -3.66
CA VAL A 105 2.34 -9.75 -4.72
C VAL A 105 3.04 -9.88 -6.06
N GLU A 106 2.28 -10.16 -7.11
CA GLU A 106 2.80 -10.31 -8.47
C GLU A 106 1.91 -9.60 -9.50
N PRO A 107 2.48 -8.93 -10.52
CA PRO A 107 1.72 -8.33 -11.60
C PRO A 107 0.95 -9.37 -12.41
N THR A 108 -0.24 -8.99 -12.86
CA THR A 108 -0.96 -9.75 -13.90
C THR A 108 -0.56 -9.24 -15.28
N ARG A 109 -0.54 -10.12 -16.30
CA ARG A 109 0.00 -9.81 -17.63
C ARG A 109 -0.75 -8.72 -18.41
N THR A 110 -2.01 -8.45 -18.07
CA THR A 110 -2.90 -7.62 -18.91
C THR A 110 -3.69 -6.59 -18.11
N SER A 111 -3.41 -6.41 -16.82
CA SER A 111 -4.19 -5.49 -15.98
C SER A 111 -3.36 -4.88 -14.85
N ARG A 112 -3.91 -3.84 -14.22
CA ARG A 112 -3.38 -3.28 -12.97
C ARG A 112 -3.59 -4.20 -11.76
N ALA A 113 -4.29 -5.32 -11.90
CA ALA A 113 -4.48 -6.26 -10.80
C ALA A 113 -3.15 -6.88 -10.39
N LEU A 114 -3.01 -7.09 -9.09
CA LEU A 114 -1.90 -7.79 -8.47
C LEU A 114 -2.45 -9.11 -7.89
N ARG A 115 -1.79 -10.21 -8.20
CA ARG A 115 -2.07 -11.49 -7.56
C ARG A 115 -1.35 -11.53 -6.22
N VAL A 116 -2.08 -11.69 -5.12
CA VAL A 116 -1.48 -11.93 -3.81
C VAL A 116 -1.10 -13.41 -3.73
N THR A 117 0.16 -13.72 -3.44
CA THR A 117 0.61 -15.11 -3.32
C THR A 117 0.17 -15.70 -1.98
N PRO A 118 0.11 -17.03 -1.82
CA PRO A 118 -0.19 -17.64 -0.52
C PRO A 118 0.77 -17.21 0.59
N ALA A 119 2.05 -16.98 0.26
CA ALA A 119 3.02 -16.42 1.18
C ALA A 119 2.68 -14.97 1.53
N GLY A 120 2.40 -14.14 0.52
CA GLY A 120 2.00 -12.75 0.73
C GLY A 120 0.75 -12.59 1.58
N GLN A 121 -0.26 -13.46 1.40
CA GLN A 121 -1.46 -13.46 2.25
C GLN A 121 -1.11 -13.65 3.73
N ARG A 122 -0.20 -14.58 4.05
CA ARG A 122 0.20 -14.83 5.44
C ARG A 122 1.04 -13.69 6.02
N GLU A 123 2.04 -13.24 5.27
CA GLU A 123 2.99 -12.27 5.78
C GLU A 123 2.40 -10.86 5.85
N ILE A 124 1.62 -10.43 4.84
CA ILE A 124 0.98 -9.10 4.85
C ILE A 124 -0.04 -8.97 5.98
N MET A 125 -0.71 -10.07 6.33
CA MET A 125 -1.65 -10.08 7.47
C MET A 125 -0.97 -9.93 8.83
N ARG A 126 0.35 -10.16 8.94
CA ARG A 126 1.11 -9.93 10.17
C ARG A 126 1.73 -8.53 10.25
N ILE A 127 1.71 -7.76 9.16
CA ILE A 127 2.23 -6.40 9.18
C ILE A 127 1.29 -5.54 10.04
N ALA A 128 1.87 -4.92 11.07
CA ALA A 128 1.17 -4.07 12.03
C ALA A 128 -0.06 -4.77 12.65
N ALA A 129 0.07 -6.08 12.93
CA ALA A 129 -0.94 -6.91 13.57
C ALA A 129 -0.75 -7.01 15.08
#